data_AF-A0A963FPV4-F1
#
_entry.id   AF-A0A963FPV4-F1
#
_cell.length_a   1.000
_cell.length_b   1.000
_cell.length_c   1.000
_cell.angle_alpha   90.00
_cell.angle_beta   90.00
_cell.angle_gamma   90.00
#
_symmetry.space_group_name_H-M   'P 1'
#
loop_
_entity.id
_entity.type
_entity.pdbx_description
1 polymer ?
#
loop_
_entity_poly.entity_id
_entity_poly.type
_entity_poly.pdbx_seq_one_letter_code
_entity_poly.pdbx_strand_id
1 'polypeptide(L)'
;MSALLDLLRQTSALSGGNAAFIEDIYERYLLDPASIDPAWRKQFERMLQASANEAPDTAHGPVINNFARLARENRPSSRQLTERMAPAAAAKQGSVLRLINAWRVRGHQYATLDPLNMRVLEPVPDLDPDFHRLSEADMDVVFNTGSLFAPDRMPLREIIALIREVYGGNVGTEYMHITDTREKRWIQKRVEGYRVTPELSDDDRRWLLGLLTAAEGLEKYLHTRYVGQKRFSLEGGDAFVLVMDELIQRAGANGVKDVVIGMAHRGRLNLLTNIMGKPPSELFDEFEGKKIPDKFKSSGDVKYHMGFSSDIETPGGFT
;
A
#
# COMPACT_ATOMS: atom_id res chain seq x y z
N MET A 1 6.21 -81.62 -39.36
CA MET A 1 5.68 -81.19 -38.05
C MET A 1 6.76 -80.81 -37.03
N SER A 2 8.07 -81.11 -37.21
CA SER A 2 9.09 -80.79 -36.19
C SER A 2 9.63 -79.34 -36.25
N ALA A 3 9.72 -78.72 -37.43
CA ALA A 3 10.29 -77.36 -37.56
C ALA A 3 9.50 -76.28 -36.80
N LEU A 4 8.17 -76.42 -36.69
CA LEU A 4 7.31 -75.49 -35.95
C LEU A 4 7.50 -75.63 -34.42
N LEU A 5 7.66 -76.87 -33.94
CA LEU A 5 7.88 -77.15 -32.51
C LEU A 5 9.24 -76.66 -32.04
N ASP A 6 10.28 -76.78 -32.87
CA ASP A 6 11.61 -76.24 -32.57
C ASP A 6 11.62 -74.71 -32.58
N LEU A 7 10.88 -74.07 -33.50
CA LEU A 7 10.69 -72.62 -33.52
C LEU A 7 10.00 -72.14 -32.23
N LEU A 8 8.90 -72.78 -31.84
CA LEU A 8 8.14 -72.44 -30.64
C LEU A 8 8.95 -72.64 -29.34
N ARG A 9 9.84 -73.65 -29.30
CA ARG A 9 10.78 -73.84 -28.17
C ARG A 9 11.82 -72.73 -28.09
N GLN A 10 12.31 -72.23 -29.22
CA GLN A 10 13.31 -71.16 -29.25
C GLN A 10 12.72 -69.79 -28.89
N THR A 11 11.45 -69.53 -29.21
CA THR A 11 10.78 -68.25 -28.91
C THR A 11 9.96 -68.27 -27.62
N SER A 12 9.77 -69.45 -27.00
CA SER A 12 8.99 -69.62 -25.76
C SER A 12 9.50 -68.73 -24.60
N ALA A 13 10.81 -68.48 -24.54
CA ALA A 13 11.40 -67.62 -23.52
C ALA A 13 11.11 -66.13 -23.77
N LEU A 14 10.83 -65.72 -25.02
CA LEU A 14 10.51 -64.35 -25.43
C LEU A 14 8.99 -64.05 -25.35
N SER A 15 8.28 -64.73 -24.45
CA SER A 15 6.84 -64.54 -24.24
C SER A 15 6.55 -63.23 -23.49
N GLY A 16 5.48 -62.54 -23.88
CA GLY A 16 5.07 -61.26 -23.26
C GLY A 16 4.84 -61.33 -21.75
N GLY A 17 4.57 -62.52 -21.19
CA GLY A 17 4.46 -62.71 -19.74
C GLY A 17 5.78 -62.52 -18.98
N ASN A 18 6.93 -62.65 -19.66
CA ASN A 18 8.27 -62.44 -19.10
C ASN A 18 8.93 -61.15 -19.60
N ALA A 19 8.18 -60.28 -20.29
CA ALA A 19 8.73 -59.09 -20.96
C ALA A 19 9.56 -58.21 -20.00
N ALA A 20 9.04 -57.89 -18.82
CA ALA A 20 9.73 -57.06 -17.83
C ALA A 20 11.08 -57.64 -17.36
N PHE A 21 11.20 -58.97 -17.29
CA PHE A 21 12.44 -59.64 -16.91
C PHE A 21 13.47 -59.61 -18.05
N ILE A 22 13.01 -59.82 -19.28
CA ILE A 22 13.87 -59.78 -20.47
C ILE A 22 14.34 -58.34 -20.72
N GLU A 23 13.47 -57.35 -20.53
CA GLU A 23 13.79 -55.92 -20.59
C GLU A 23 14.85 -55.55 -19.57
N ASP A 24 14.74 -55.98 -18.30
CA ASP A 24 15.77 -55.71 -17.28
C ASP A 24 17.13 -56.33 -17.64
N ILE A 25 17.16 -57.57 -18.16
CA ILE A 25 18.42 -58.18 -18.62
C ILE A 25 18.97 -57.46 -19.86
N TYR A 26 18.10 -57.02 -20.77
CA TYR A 26 18.51 -56.28 -21.97
C TYR A 26 19.06 -54.89 -21.63
N GLU A 27 18.44 -54.16 -20.69
CA GLU A 27 18.98 -52.89 -20.20
C GLU A 27 20.37 -53.04 -19.58
N ARG A 28 20.60 -54.14 -18.83
CA ARG A 28 21.93 -54.44 -18.29
C ARG A 28 22.94 -54.78 -19.38
N TYR A 29 22.51 -55.51 -20.41
CA TYR A 29 23.34 -55.78 -21.59
C TYR A 29 23.76 -54.49 -22.33
N LEU A 30 22.85 -53.53 -22.48
CA LEU A 30 23.14 -52.23 -23.10
C LEU A 30 24.12 -51.37 -22.27
N LEU A 31 24.13 -51.53 -20.95
CA LEU A 31 25.07 -50.82 -20.06
C LEU A 31 26.44 -51.49 -20.01
N ASP A 32 26.45 -52.82 -19.84
CA ASP A 32 27.65 -53.64 -19.82
C ASP A 32 27.32 -55.07 -20.28
N PRO A 33 27.71 -55.45 -21.52
CA PRO A 33 27.49 -56.81 -22.03
C PRO A 33 28.12 -57.89 -21.16
N ALA A 34 29.21 -57.59 -20.43
CA ALA A 34 29.90 -58.54 -19.56
C ALA A 34 29.09 -58.91 -18.31
N SER A 35 28.10 -58.09 -17.93
CA SER A 35 27.32 -58.21 -16.69
C SER A 35 26.22 -59.28 -16.71
N ILE A 36 25.90 -59.82 -17.89
CA ILE A 36 24.85 -60.84 -18.07
C ILE A 36 25.42 -62.21 -18.46
N ASP A 37 24.59 -63.25 -18.27
CA ASP A 37 24.94 -64.63 -18.61
C ASP A 37 25.30 -64.78 -20.11
N PRO A 38 26.35 -65.56 -20.45
CA PRO A 38 26.79 -65.76 -21.82
C PRO A 38 25.71 -66.26 -22.79
N ALA A 39 24.74 -67.04 -22.32
CA ALA A 39 23.63 -67.53 -23.14
C ALA A 39 22.72 -66.40 -23.61
N TRP A 40 22.42 -65.44 -22.73
CA TRP A 40 21.63 -64.25 -23.05
C TRP A 40 22.41 -63.27 -23.94
N ARG A 41 23.71 -63.10 -23.69
CA ARG A 41 24.58 -62.26 -24.53
C ARG A 41 24.55 -62.69 -25.98
N LYS A 42 24.76 -63.99 -26.24
CA LYS A 42 24.75 -64.56 -27.60
C LYS A 42 23.39 -64.40 -28.28
N GLN A 43 22.30 -64.47 -27.51
CA GLN A 43 20.95 -64.27 -28.02
C GLN A 43 20.70 -62.82 -28.44
N PHE A 44 21.10 -61.83 -27.62
CA PHE A 44 20.97 -60.42 -27.96
C PHE A 44 21.89 -60.00 -29.10
N GLU A 45 23.14 -60.47 -29.13
CA GLU A 45 24.05 -60.26 -30.26
C GLU A 45 23.43 -60.74 -31.59
N ARG A 46 22.79 -61.92 -31.58
CA ARG A 46 22.09 -62.45 -32.76
C ARG A 46 20.88 -61.60 -33.16
N MET A 47 20.16 -61.03 -32.20
CA MET A 47 19.02 -60.14 -32.47
C MET A 47 19.46 -58.80 -33.03
N LEU A 48 20.52 -58.18 -32.49
CA LEU A 48 21.10 -56.94 -33.03
C LEU A 48 21.69 -57.14 -34.42
N GLN A 49 22.34 -58.28 -34.69
CA GLN A 49 22.83 -58.62 -36.03
C GLN A 49 21.70 -58.80 -37.05
N ALA A 50 20.53 -59.29 -36.62
CA ALA A 50 19.34 -59.39 -37.45
C ALA A 50 18.66 -58.01 -37.70
N SER A 51 18.89 -57.03 -36.82
CA SER A 51 18.36 -55.66 -36.92
C SER A 51 19.39 -54.62 -37.36
N ALA A 52 20.37 -55.01 -38.19
CA ALA A 52 21.55 -54.20 -38.54
C ALA A 52 21.28 -52.85 -39.23
N ASN A 53 20.03 -52.52 -39.57
CA ASN A 53 19.62 -51.24 -40.17
C ASN A 53 18.95 -50.26 -39.18
N GLU A 54 18.82 -50.63 -37.90
CA GLU A 54 18.24 -49.77 -36.86
C GLU A 54 19.33 -49.04 -36.07
N ALA A 55 19.00 -47.87 -35.52
CA ALA A 55 19.90 -47.11 -34.67
C ALA A 55 20.25 -47.92 -33.40
N PRO A 56 21.46 -47.78 -32.84
CA PRO A 56 21.85 -48.53 -31.65
C PRO A 56 20.96 -48.16 -30.45
N ASP A 57 20.38 -49.18 -29.82
CA ASP A 57 19.55 -49.02 -28.63
C ASP A 57 20.35 -48.45 -27.45
N THR A 58 19.70 -47.60 -26.66
CA THR A 58 20.31 -46.94 -25.49
C THR A 58 19.55 -47.33 -24.23
N ALA A 59 20.26 -47.68 -23.15
CA ALA A 59 19.64 -48.06 -21.89
C ALA A 59 18.74 -46.93 -21.32
N HIS A 60 17.48 -47.25 -21.02
CA HIS A 60 16.50 -46.26 -20.54
C HIS A 60 16.48 -46.14 -19.00
N GLY A 61 16.86 -47.19 -18.27
CA GLY A 61 16.97 -47.19 -16.81
C GLY A 61 17.67 -45.96 -16.18
N PRO A 62 18.86 -45.54 -16.63
CA PRO A 62 19.52 -44.34 -16.11
C PRO A 62 18.72 -43.06 -16.31
N VAL A 63 18.03 -42.94 -17.45
CA VAL A 63 17.19 -41.78 -17.80
C VAL A 63 15.95 -41.76 -16.90
N ILE A 64 15.26 -42.90 -16.77
CA ILE A 64 14.09 -43.07 -15.90
C ILE A 64 14.45 -42.76 -14.45
N ASN A 65 15.59 -43.26 -13.96
CA ASN A 65 16.07 -43.00 -12.60
C ASN A 65 16.41 -41.52 -12.38
N ASN A 66 16.96 -40.84 -13.39
CA ASN A 66 17.23 -39.41 -13.31
C ASN A 66 15.93 -38.59 -13.27
N PHE A 67 14.92 -38.95 -14.08
CA PHE A 67 13.59 -38.33 -14.01
C PHE A 67 12.87 -38.62 -12.69
N ALA A 68 12.99 -39.83 -12.14
CA ALA A 68 12.44 -40.18 -10.84
C ALA A 68 13.12 -39.41 -9.69
N ARG A 69 14.44 -39.19 -9.79
CA ARG A 69 15.20 -38.33 -8.87
C ARG A 69 14.75 -36.88 -8.97
N LEU A 70 14.67 -36.33 -10.19
CA LEU A 70 14.14 -34.99 -10.43
C LEU A 70 12.71 -34.84 -9.92
N ALA A 71 11.84 -35.85 -10.04
CA ALA A 71 10.50 -35.81 -9.48
C ALA A 71 10.46 -35.86 -7.93
N ARG A 72 11.47 -36.45 -7.28
CA ARG A 72 11.62 -36.44 -5.82
C ARG A 72 12.22 -35.13 -5.31
N GLU A 73 13.16 -34.55 -6.05
CA GLU A 73 13.86 -33.30 -5.71
C GLU A 73 13.03 -32.05 -6.07
N ASN A 74 12.33 -32.05 -7.21
CA ASN A 74 11.36 -31.03 -7.63
C ASN A 74 9.94 -31.30 -7.13
N ARG A 75 9.77 -31.98 -5.98
CA ARG A 75 8.57 -31.73 -5.19
C ARG A 75 8.81 -30.37 -4.51
N PRO A 76 8.22 -29.25 -4.98
CA PRO A 76 7.96 -28.17 -4.04
C PRO A 76 7.22 -28.84 -2.88
N SER A 77 7.61 -28.52 -1.66
CA SER A 77 6.88 -28.94 -0.48
C SER A 77 5.49 -28.28 -0.47
N SER A 78 4.63 -28.62 -1.43
CA SER A 78 3.18 -28.53 -1.34
C SER A 78 2.72 -29.69 -0.46
N ARG A 79 3.25 -29.74 0.77
CA ARG A 79 2.44 -30.17 1.88
C ARG A 79 1.27 -29.21 1.84
N GLN A 80 0.08 -29.71 1.55
CA GLN A 80 -1.16 -28.98 1.81
C GLN A 80 -1.10 -28.57 3.28
N LEU A 81 -0.62 -27.35 3.52
CA LEU A 81 -0.79 -26.63 4.74
C LEU A 81 -2.28 -26.25 4.74
N THR A 82 -3.12 -27.17 5.21
CA THR A 82 -3.98 -26.75 6.30
C THR A 82 -3.02 -26.23 7.38
N GLU A 83 -2.66 -24.95 7.25
CA GLU A 83 -1.76 -24.22 8.11
C GLU A 83 -2.50 -24.09 9.45
N ARG A 84 -2.54 -25.19 10.22
CA ARG A 84 -2.72 -25.08 11.66
C ARG A 84 -1.49 -24.33 12.09
N MET A 85 -1.60 -22.99 12.11
CA MET A 85 -0.59 -22.12 12.67
C MET A 85 -0.17 -22.75 13.99
N ALA A 86 1.13 -22.99 14.18
CA ALA A 86 1.61 -23.38 15.49
C ALA A 86 1.02 -22.39 16.50
N PRO A 87 0.52 -22.83 17.67
CA PRO A 87 -0.18 -21.94 18.62
C PRO A 87 0.58 -20.64 18.90
N ALA A 88 1.91 -20.70 18.92
CA ALA A 88 2.80 -19.53 19.02
C ALA A 88 2.70 -18.57 17.82
N ALA A 89 2.68 -19.07 16.59
CA ALA A 89 2.53 -18.25 15.38
C ALA A 89 1.14 -17.58 15.32
N ALA A 90 0.08 -18.31 15.70
CA ALA A 90 -1.27 -17.73 15.81
C ALA A 90 -1.34 -16.62 16.86
N ALA A 91 -0.69 -16.82 18.01
CA ALA A 91 -0.62 -15.82 19.07
C ALA A 91 0.11 -14.55 18.59
N LYS A 92 1.24 -14.68 17.88
CA LYS A 92 1.96 -13.55 17.29
C LYS A 92 1.15 -12.83 16.21
N GLN A 93 0.43 -13.57 15.36
CA GLN A 93 -0.49 -12.95 14.40
C GLN A 93 -1.59 -12.13 15.10
N GLY A 94 -2.15 -12.64 16.21
CA GLY A 94 -3.07 -11.86 17.05
C GLY A 94 -2.43 -10.61 17.64
N SER A 95 -1.16 -10.67 18.05
CA SER A 95 -0.38 -9.51 18.51
C SER A 95 -0.21 -8.45 17.42
N VAL A 96 0.10 -8.85 16.18
CA VAL A 96 0.23 -7.91 15.05
C VAL A 96 -1.08 -7.19 14.79
N LEU A 97 -2.21 -7.90 14.79
CA LEU A 97 -3.53 -7.27 14.59
C LEU A 97 -3.90 -6.31 15.74
N ARG A 98 -3.53 -6.65 16.99
CA ARG A 98 -3.71 -5.74 18.13
C ARG A 98 -2.84 -4.48 18.00
N LEU A 99 -1.59 -4.62 17.56
CA LEU A 99 -0.70 -3.49 17.31
C LEU A 99 -1.27 -2.56 16.22
N ILE A 100 -1.72 -3.11 15.09
CA ILE A 100 -2.37 -2.32 14.03
C ILE A 100 -3.59 -1.56 14.59
N ASN A 101 -4.42 -2.24 15.38
CA ASN A 101 -5.58 -1.59 16.00
C ASN A 101 -5.18 -0.51 17.01
N ALA A 102 -4.13 -0.72 17.81
CA ALA A 102 -3.62 0.30 18.74
C ALA A 102 -3.19 1.57 18.01
N TRP A 103 -2.48 1.44 16.88
CA TRP A 103 -2.11 2.57 16.02
C TRP A 103 -3.33 3.29 15.43
N ARG A 104 -4.36 2.57 15.01
CA ARG A 104 -5.62 3.17 14.53
C ARG A 104 -6.35 3.98 15.61
N VAL A 105 -6.33 3.51 16.84
CA VAL A 105 -7.06 4.13 17.97
C VAL A 105 -6.27 5.28 18.57
N ARG A 106 -4.96 5.10 18.78
CA ARG A 106 -4.13 6.01 19.59
C ARG A 106 -2.93 6.61 18.86
N GLY A 107 -2.67 6.24 17.60
CA GLY A 107 -1.53 6.75 16.84
C GLY A 107 -1.50 8.28 16.76
N HIS A 108 -2.67 8.93 16.74
CA HIS A 108 -2.80 10.40 16.79
C HIS A 108 -2.10 11.04 18.02
N GLN A 109 -1.92 10.31 19.12
CA GLN A 109 -1.18 10.78 20.30
C GLN A 109 0.31 10.89 20.01
N TYR A 110 0.85 10.00 19.17
CA TYR A 110 2.24 9.96 18.72
C TYR A 110 2.54 10.94 17.57
N ALA A 111 1.52 11.37 16.81
CA ALA A 111 1.68 12.19 15.61
C ALA A 111 2.43 13.52 15.83
N THR A 112 3.15 14.00 14.81
CA THR A 112 3.91 15.25 14.86
C THR A 112 3.02 16.43 14.47
N LEU A 113 2.24 16.93 15.44
CA LEU A 113 1.19 17.95 15.19
C LEU A 113 1.60 19.37 15.60
N ASP A 114 2.61 19.51 16.45
CA ASP A 114 3.02 20.80 17.00
C ASP A 114 4.18 21.38 16.17
N PRO A 115 3.94 22.44 15.36
CA PRO A 115 4.98 23.04 14.54
C PRO A 115 6.10 23.71 15.37
N LEU A 116 5.84 24.00 16.64
CA LEU A 116 6.81 24.63 17.54
C LEU A 116 7.59 23.61 18.37
N ASN A 117 7.27 22.32 18.28
CA ASN A 117 7.90 21.23 19.03
C ASN A 117 7.96 21.47 20.56
N MET A 118 6.95 22.13 21.12
CA MET A 118 6.82 22.39 22.56
C MET A 118 6.03 21.29 23.28
N ARG A 119 5.22 20.52 22.53
CA ARG A 119 4.42 19.41 23.04
C ARG A 119 5.33 18.29 23.57
N VAL A 120 5.20 17.98 24.85
CA VAL A 120 5.81 16.79 25.45
C VAL A 120 4.99 15.56 25.04
N LEU A 121 5.63 14.60 24.39
CA LEU A 121 5.01 13.33 24.01
C LEU A 121 4.99 12.40 25.22
N GLU A 122 3.80 12.10 25.72
CA GLU A 122 3.64 11.05 26.71
C GLU A 122 3.81 9.68 26.04
N PRO A 123 4.57 8.74 26.66
CA PRO A 123 4.68 7.38 26.14
C PRO A 123 3.31 6.72 26.07
N VAL A 124 3.02 6.09 24.93
CA VAL A 124 1.82 5.31 24.71
C VAL A 124 2.23 3.84 24.58
N PRO A 125 2.19 3.04 25.67
CA PRO A 125 2.82 1.72 25.69
C PRO A 125 2.29 0.76 24.62
N ASP A 126 1.00 0.83 24.30
CA ASP A 126 0.36 -0.04 23.31
C ASP A 126 0.72 0.28 21.85
N LEU A 127 1.48 1.34 21.58
CA LEU A 127 2.08 1.58 20.26
C LEU A 127 3.44 0.89 20.08
N ASP A 128 4.05 0.44 21.18
CA ASP A 128 5.32 -0.28 21.17
C ASP A 128 5.10 -1.77 20.81
N PRO A 129 5.81 -2.33 19.80
CA PRO A 129 5.77 -3.76 19.50
C PRO A 129 6.06 -4.65 20.72
N ASP A 130 6.96 -4.24 21.61
CA ASP A 130 7.36 -5.02 22.79
C ASP A 130 6.18 -5.24 23.75
N PHE A 131 5.27 -4.25 23.86
CA PHE A 131 4.04 -4.37 24.64
C PHE A 131 3.15 -5.53 24.16
N HIS A 132 3.20 -5.84 22.86
CA HIS A 132 2.47 -6.95 22.24
C HIS A 132 3.27 -8.25 22.16
N ARG A 133 4.44 -8.30 22.82
CA ARG A 133 5.38 -9.45 22.79
C ARG A 133 5.91 -9.76 21.38
N LEU A 134 6.10 -8.72 20.57
CA LEU A 134 6.74 -8.81 19.26
C LEU A 134 8.17 -8.30 19.40
N SER A 135 9.13 -9.21 19.26
CA SER A 135 10.55 -8.92 19.48
C SER A 135 11.28 -8.59 18.18
N GLU A 136 12.54 -8.15 18.27
CA GLU A 136 13.38 -7.91 17.09
C GLU A 136 13.52 -9.15 16.19
N ALA A 137 13.51 -10.36 16.78
CA ALA A 137 13.56 -11.61 16.03
C ALA A 137 12.33 -11.84 15.12
N ASP A 138 11.24 -11.09 15.34
CA ASP A 138 10.00 -11.19 14.58
C ASP A 138 9.92 -10.20 13.41
N MET A 139 10.87 -9.26 13.31
CA MET A 139 10.81 -8.14 12.34
C MET A 139 10.79 -8.61 10.89
N ASP A 140 11.51 -9.69 10.59
CA ASP A 140 11.58 -10.30 9.25
C ASP A 140 10.52 -11.39 9.01
N VAL A 141 9.71 -11.70 10.02
CA VAL A 141 8.63 -12.68 9.88
C VAL A 141 7.47 -12.04 9.13
N VAL A 142 6.95 -12.77 8.15
CA VAL A 142 5.83 -12.33 7.31
C VAL A 142 4.50 -12.65 8.00
N PHE A 143 3.74 -11.61 8.33
CA PHE A 143 2.41 -11.70 8.92
C PHE A 143 1.33 -11.31 7.93
N ASN A 144 0.10 -11.76 8.19
CA ASN A 144 -1.07 -11.26 7.49
C ASN A 144 -1.43 -9.86 8.01
N THR A 145 -1.71 -8.91 7.12
CA THR A 145 -2.02 -7.51 7.45
C THR A 145 -3.48 -7.31 7.86
N GLY A 146 -4.30 -8.35 7.74
CA GLY A 146 -5.67 -8.41 8.19
C GLY A 146 -6.57 -7.49 7.39
N SER A 147 -6.87 -6.34 7.98
CA SER A 147 -7.78 -5.35 7.38
C SER A 147 -7.12 -4.03 7.06
N LEU A 148 -5.79 -4.02 7.05
CA LEU A 148 -5.01 -2.89 6.58
C LEU A 148 -5.16 -2.78 5.06
N PHE A 149 -5.34 -1.57 4.52
CA PHE A 149 -5.32 -1.35 3.07
C PHE A 149 -3.87 -1.35 2.55
N ALA A 150 -3.26 -2.54 2.58
CA ALA A 150 -1.90 -2.84 2.17
C ALA A 150 -1.86 -4.26 1.57
N PRO A 151 -0.73 -4.74 1.02
CA PRO A 151 -0.61 -6.15 0.63
C PRO A 151 -1.04 -7.11 1.75
N ASP A 152 -1.68 -8.23 1.38
CA ASP A 152 -2.29 -9.18 2.35
C ASP A 152 -1.28 -9.75 3.36
N ARG A 153 0.00 -9.81 2.97
CA ARG A 153 1.09 -10.31 3.81
C ARG A 153 2.32 -9.45 3.66
N MET A 154 2.94 -9.08 4.79
CA MET A 154 4.12 -8.21 4.84
C MET A 154 5.03 -8.61 6.01
N PRO A 155 6.36 -8.39 5.92
CA PRO A 155 7.25 -8.45 7.08
C PRO A 155 6.79 -7.51 8.18
N LEU A 156 6.93 -7.90 9.45
CA LEU A 156 6.53 -7.06 10.59
C LEU A 156 7.18 -5.68 10.57
N ARG A 157 8.45 -5.59 10.18
CA ARG A 157 9.16 -4.31 10.02
C ARG A 157 8.43 -3.34 9.10
N GLU A 158 7.87 -3.84 7.99
CA GLU A 158 7.18 -3.02 7.00
C GLU A 158 5.78 -2.64 7.49
N ILE A 159 5.10 -3.54 8.20
CA ILE A 159 3.81 -3.24 8.85
C ILE A 159 3.98 -2.10 9.85
N ILE A 160 4.99 -2.18 10.72
CA ILE A 160 5.29 -1.16 11.72
C ILE A 160 5.64 0.18 11.05
N ALA A 161 6.49 0.15 10.03
CA ALA A 161 6.84 1.35 9.27
C ALA A 161 5.60 2.01 8.66
N LEU A 162 4.72 1.23 8.02
CA LEU A 162 3.51 1.72 7.40
C LEU A 162 2.53 2.33 8.41
N ILE A 163 2.22 1.66 9.52
CA ILE A 163 1.28 2.21 10.51
C ILE A 163 1.86 3.43 11.23
N ARG A 164 3.18 3.49 11.44
CA ARG A 164 3.87 4.68 11.96
C ARG A 164 3.79 5.86 10.99
N GLU A 165 4.01 5.61 9.71
CA GLU A 165 3.90 6.62 8.66
C GLU A 165 2.46 7.18 8.58
N VAL A 166 1.47 6.30 8.51
CA VAL A 166 0.05 6.66 8.34
C VAL A 166 -0.51 7.37 9.57
N TYR A 167 -0.25 6.86 10.78
CA TYR A 167 -0.92 7.31 12.00
C TYR A 167 -0.04 8.15 12.94
N GLY A 168 1.27 8.17 12.71
CA GLY A 168 2.25 8.89 13.51
C GLY A 168 2.97 10.03 12.77
N GLY A 169 2.61 10.29 11.52
CA GLY A 169 3.18 11.38 10.71
C GLY A 169 2.67 12.78 11.10
N ASN A 170 2.56 13.67 10.13
CA ASN A 170 2.12 15.06 10.33
C ASN A 170 0.60 15.23 10.43
N VAL A 171 -0.15 14.12 10.38
CA VAL A 171 -1.61 14.10 10.44
C VAL A 171 -2.04 13.14 11.54
N GLY A 172 -2.79 13.65 12.51
CA GLY A 172 -3.37 12.86 13.59
C GLY A 172 -4.80 12.48 13.23
N THR A 173 -5.05 11.20 12.94
CA THR A 173 -6.39 10.74 12.56
C THR A 173 -7.12 10.14 13.75
N GLU A 174 -8.24 10.75 14.15
CA GLU A 174 -9.09 10.26 15.23
C GLU A 174 -10.48 9.93 14.69
N TYR A 175 -10.77 8.63 14.53
CA TYR A 175 -12.03 8.19 13.92
C TYR A 175 -12.57 6.87 14.49
N MET A 176 -11.77 6.14 15.28
CA MET A 176 -12.17 4.81 15.76
C MET A 176 -13.36 4.83 16.72
N HIS A 177 -13.68 6.00 17.30
CA HIS A 177 -14.85 6.25 18.15
C HIS A 177 -16.18 6.28 17.39
N ILE A 178 -16.16 6.45 16.06
CA ILE A 178 -17.35 6.35 15.20
C ILE A 178 -18.00 4.97 15.41
N THR A 179 -19.32 4.83 15.24
CA THR A 179 -19.99 3.52 15.42
C THR A 179 -20.20 2.80 14.09
N ASP A 180 -20.50 3.53 13.00
CA ASP A 180 -20.70 2.94 11.67
C ASP A 180 -19.38 2.36 11.11
N THR A 181 -19.40 1.07 10.80
CA THR A 181 -18.24 0.35 10.25
C THR A 181 -17.91 0.80 8.83
N ARG A 182 -18.89 1.20 8.03
CA ARG A 182 -18.70 1.68 6.65
C ARG A 182 -17.90 2.98 6.65
N GLU A 183 -18.23 3.89 7.57
CA GLU A 183 -17.50 5.15 7.75
C GLU A 183 -16.05 4.90 8.18
N LYS A 184 -15.82 4.04 9.18
CA LYS A 184 -14.45 3.66 9.58
C LYS A 184 -13.65 3.07 8.42
N ARG A 185 -14.25 2.14 7.68
CA ARG A 185 -13.63 1.49 6.52
C ARG A 185 -13.30 2.48 5.42
N TRP A 186 -14.17 3.45 5.19
CA TRP A 186 -13.97 4.52 4.21
C TRP A 186 -12.80 5.43 4.60
N ILE A 187 -12.67 5.78 5.89
CA ILE A 187 -11.54 6.57 6.40
C ILE A 187 -10.25 5.76 6.29
N GLN A 188 -10.26 4.50 6.76
CA GLN A 188 -9.13 3.58 6.66
C GLN A 188 -8.63 3.45 5.22
N LYS A 189 -9.53 3.24 4.27
CA LYS A 189 -9.18 3.15 2.85
C LYS A 189 -8.44 4.39 2.35
N ARG A 190 -8.88 5.59 2.76
CA ARG A 190 -8.23 6.84 2.38
C ARG A 190 -6.87 6.97 3.05
N VAL A 191 -6.80 6.90 4.37
CA VAL A 191 -5.57 7.23 5.10
C VAL A 191 -4.47 6.19 4.89
N GLU A 192 -4.83 4.90 4.85
CA GLU A 192 -3.87 3.81 4.65
C GLU A 192 -3.50 3.64 3.17
N GLY A 193 -4.45 3.85 2.25
CA GLY A 193 -4.28 3.54 0.82
C GLY A 193 -3.22 4.37 0.11
N TYR A 194 -3.13 5.67 0.38
CA TYR A 194 -2.07 6.55 -0.15
C TYR A 194 -1.12 7.05 0.94
N ARG A 195 -1.16 6.43 2.13
CA ARG A 195 -0.26 6.71 3.26
C ARG A 195 -0.25 8.17 3.72
N VAL A 196 -1.37 8.87 3.57
CA VAL A 196 -1.50 10.29 3.91
C VAL A 196 -0.49 11.19 3.17
N THR A 197 0.07 10.71 2.05
CA THR A 197 1.05 11.44 1.24
C THR A 197 0.44 11.73 -0.14
N PRO A 198 -0.14 12.93 -0.36
CA PRO A 198 -0.74 13.26 -1.64
C PRO A 198 0.34 13.38 -2.73
N GLU A 199 0.03 12.85 -3.91
CA GLU A 199 0.81 13.11 -5.12
C GLU A 199 0.40 14.49 -5.66
N LEU A 200 1.27 15.48 -5.48
CA LEU A 200 1.09 16.84 -5.99
C LEU A 200 1.98 17.07 -7.21
N SER A 201 1.42 17.68 -8.26
CA SER A 201 2.21 18.13 -9.39
C SER A 201 3.10 19.32 -9.01
N ASP A 202 4.12 19.60 -9.81
CA ASP A 202 4.98 20.77 -9.56
C ASP A 202 4.22 22.10 -9.69
N ASP A 203 3.17 22.13 -10.51
CA ASP A 203 2.33 23.32 -10.66
C ASP A 203 1.44 23.52 -9.43
N ASP A 204 0.85 22.46 -8.88
CA ASP A 204 0.09 22.53 -7.62
C ASP A 204 0.99 22.99 -6.47
N ARG A 205 2.23 22.49 -6.41
CA ARG A 205 3.22 22.93 -5.40
C ARG A 205 3.53 24.42 -5.50
N ARG A 206 3.71 24.94 -6.72
CA ARG A 206 3.95 26.37 -6.96
C ARG A 206 2.71 27.20 -6.61
N TRP A 207 1.52 26.71 -6.92
CA TRP A 207 0.25 27.36 -6.55
C TRP A 207 0.11 27.48 -5.04
N LEU A 208 0.25 26.38 -4.29
CA LEU A 208 0.16 26.37 -2.84
C LEU A 208 1.21 27.28 -2.18
N LEU A 209 2.44 27.30 -2.70
CA LEU A 209 3.47 28.23 -2.25
C LEU A 209 3.10 29.70 -2.54
N GLY A 210 2.51 29.97 -3.70
CA GLY A 210 2.00 31.29 -4.06
C GLY A 210 0.94 31.78 -3.09
N LEU A 211 -0.05 30.93 -2.75
CA LEU A 211 -1.08 31.24 -1.76
C LEU A 211 -0.50 31.50 -0.37
N LEU A 212 0.47 30.69 0.07
CA LEU A 212 1.14 30.89 1.35
C LEU A 212 1.89 32.23 1.38
N THR A 213 2.57 32.57 0.28
CA THR A 213 3.29 33.84 0.14
C THR A 213 2.32 35.03 0.14
N ALA A 214 1.17 34.91 -0.50
CA ALA A 214 0.13 35.93 -0.48
C ALA A 214 -0.48 36.11 0.92
N ALA A 215 -0.69 35.00 1.65
CA ALA A 215 -1.19 35.02 3.02
C ALA A 215 -0.25 35.80 3.95
N GLU A 216 1.04 35.45 3.94
CA GLU A 216 2.06 36.12 4.76
C GLU A 216 2.31 37.56 4.31
N GLY A 217 2.36 37.80 2.99
CA GLY A 217 2.61 39.11 2.40
C GLY A 217 1.56 40.16 2.77
N LEU A 218 0.28 39.78 2.77
CA LEU A 218 -0.81 40.66 3.19
C LEU A 218 -0.66 41.05 4.67
N GLU A 219 -0.36 40.09 5.55
CA GLU A 219 -0.22 40.37 6.98
C GLU A 219 0.96 41.28 7.27
N LYS A 220 2.13 41.03 6.64
CA LYS A 220 3.30 41.90 6.74
C LYS A 220 2.99 43.32 6.27
N TYR A 221 2.32 43.47 5.13
CA TYR A 221 1.94 44.77 4.60
C TYR A 221 1.02 45.53 5.56
N LEU A 222 -0.05 44.88 6.05
CA LEU A 222 -0.97 45.49 7.00
C LEU A 222 -0.27 45.86 8.31
N HIS A 223 0.66 45.02 8.77
CA HIS A 223 1.44 45.28 9.97
C HIS A 223 2.32 46.53 9.84
N THR A 224 3.04 46.67 8.72
CA THR A 224 3.91 47.82 8.46
C THR A 224 3.13 49.10 8.19
N ARG A 225 2.03 49.03 7.43
CA ARG A 225 1.28 50.22 6.99
C ARG A 225 0.33 50.76 8.06
N TYR A 226 -0.32 49.89 8.83
CA TYR A 226 -1.38 50.26 9.77
C TYR A 226 -1.00 49.88 11.21
N VAL A 227 0.13 50.42 11.67
CA VAL A 227 0.66 50.18 13.02
C VAL A 227 -0.37 50.58 14.08
N GLY A 228 -0.58 49.72 15.07
CA GLY A 228 -1.50 49.95 16.18
C GLY A 228 -2.98 49.69 15.87
N GLN A 229 -3.36 49.43 14.60
CA GLN A 229 -4.71 49.03 14.27
C GLN A 229 -4.93 47.52 14.51
N LYS A 230 -6.07 47.16 15.12
CA LYS A 230 -6.46 45.76 15.30
C LYS A 230 -6.83 45.12 13.96
N ARG A 231 -6.17 44.00 13.63
CA ARG A 231 -6.38 43.25 12.37
C ARG A 231 -6.68 41.75 12.54
N PHE A 232 -6.49 41.19 13.74
CA PHE A 232 -6.64 39.76 14.03
C PHE A 232 -5.84 38.85 13.08
N SER A 233 -4.52 39.07 13.08
CA SER A 233 -3.54 38.43 12.19
C SER A 233 -3.69 36.91 12.10
N LEU A 234 -3.52 36.39 10.88
CA LEU A 234 -3.42 34.95 10.61
C LEU A 234 -2.01 34.39 10.85
N GLU A 235 -1.00 35.21 11.13
CA GLU A 235 0.41 34.77 11.28
C GLU A 235 0.55 33.51 12.15
N GLY A 236 1.23 32.50 11.62
CA GLY A 236 1.41 31.18 12.23
C GLY A 236 0.27 30.20 11.95
N GLY A 237 -0.80 30.65 11.31
CA GLY A 237 -1.94 29.86 10.85
C GLY A 237 -2.16 29.94 9.34
N ASP A 238 -1.14 30.31 8.58
CA ASP A 238 -1.17 30.63 7.15
C ASP A 238 -1.70 29.48 6.29
N ALA A 239 -1.47 28.23 6.72
CA ALA A 239 -2.04 27.02 6.11
C ALA A 239 -3.57 27.02 6.03
N PHE A 240 -4.26 27.85 6.83
CA PHE A 240 -5.71 28.05 6.72
C PHE A 240 -6.13 28.49 5.31
N VAL A 241 -5.37 29.39 4.67
CA VAL A 241 -5.71 29.88 3.32
C VAL A 241 -5.65 28.73 2.31
N LEU A 242 -4.63 27.87 2.43
CA LEU A 242 -4.44 26.72 1.56
C LEU A 242 -5.58 25.70 1.72
N VAL A 243 -5.99 25.44 2.97
CA VAL A 243 -7.11 24.54 3.26
C VAL A 243 -8.42 25.08 2.69
N MET A 244 -8.64 26.39 2.80
CA MET A 244 -9.86 27.03 2.28
C MET A 244 -9.91 27.01 0.75
N ASP A 245 -8.80 27.30 0.08
CA ASP A 245 -8.69 27.18 -1.37
C ASP A 245 -9.02 25.75 -1.82
N GLU A 246 -8.31 24.74 -1.29
CA GLU A 246 -8.51 23.34 -1.66
C GLU A 246 -9.95 22.86 -1.37
N LEU A 247 -10.56 23.33 -0.29
CA LEU A 247 -11.95 22.99 0.04
C LEU A 247 -12.92 23.53 -1.02
N ILE A 248 -12.76 24.79 -1.43
CA ILE A 248 -13.62 25.43 -2.44
C ILE A 248 -13.40 24.78 -3.81
N GLN A 249 -12.14 24.58 -4.20
CA GLN A 249 -11.79 23.95 -5.48
C GLN A 249 -12.35 22.52 -5.57
N ARG A 250 -12.24 21.73 -4.48
CA ARG A 250 -12.85 20.40 -4.41
C ARG A 250 -14.37 20.45 -4.40
N ALA A 251 -14.98 21.41 -3.71
CA ALA A 251 -16.44 21.54 -3.68
C ALA A 251 -16.99 21.81 -5.09
N GLY A 252 -16.42 22.79 -5.80
CA GLY A 252 -16.80 23.13 -7.17
C GLY A 252 -16.56 21.97 -8.14
N ALA A 253 -15.44 21.26 -8.03
CA ALA A 253 -15.18 20.05 -8.83
C ALA A 253 -16.19 18.92 -8.58
N ASN A 254 -16.83 18.88 -7.41
CA ASN A 254 -17.91 17.94 -7.09
C ASN A 254 -19.32 18.50 -7.39
N GLY A 255 -19.43 19.63 -8.10
CA GLY A 255 -20.69 20.21 -8.54
C GLY A 255 -21.45 21.00 -7.45
N VAL A 256 -20.78 21.36 -6.36
CA VAL A 256 -21.33 22.31 -5.38
C VAL A 256 -21.40 23.69 -6.03
N LYS A 257 -22.54 24.36 -5.90
CA LYS A 257 -22.78 25.67 -6.53
C LYS A 257 -22.57 26.86 -5.61
N ASP A 258 -22.77 26.68 -4.32
CA ASP A 258 -22.71 27.74 -3.33
C ASP A 258 -21.94 27.23 -2.11
N VAL A 259 -20.93 28.00 -1.67
CA VAL A 259 -20.19 27.72 -0.43
C VAL A 259 -20.38 28.90 0.54
N VAL A 260 -21.05 28.65 1.65
CA VAL A 260 -21.31 29.66 2.68
C VAL A 260 -20.36 29.46 3.86
N ILE A 261 -19.51 30.45 4.14
CA ILE A 261 -18.48 30.37 5.19
C ILE A 261 -18.87 31.25 6.38
N GLY A 262 -19.06 30.61 7.54
CA GLY A 262 -19.13 31.28 8.83
C GLY A 262 -17.79 31.17 9.55
N MET A 263 -17.14 32.31 9.86
CA MET A 263 -15.85 32.33 10.57
C MET A 263 -15.79 33.43 11.64
N ALA A 264 -14.90 33.23 12.62
CA ALA A 264 -14.55 34.26 13.59
C ALA A 264 -13.61 35.33 12.99
N HIS A 265 -13.03 36.20 13.83
CA HIS A 265 -12.22 37.33 13.38
C HIS A 265 -10.83 36.96 12.82
N ARG A 266 -10.24 35.83 13.23
CA ARG A 266 -8.82 35.52 12.96
C ARG A 266 -8.63 35.15 11.49
N GLY A 267 -7.72 35.83 10.80
CA GLY A 267 -7.43 35.61 9.38
C GLY A 267 -8.56 35.96 8.42
N ARG A 268 -9.59 36.66 8.90
CA ARG A 268 -10.74 37.01 8.08
C ARG A 268 -10.39 37.92 6.91
N LEU A 269 -9.51 38.91 7.13
CA LEU A 269 -9.05 39.80 6.06
C LEU A 269 -8.26 39.03 5.00
N ASN A 270 -7.54 38.01 5.44
CA ASN A 270 -6.80 37.10 4.58
C ASN A 270 -7.76 36.27 3.71
N LEU A 271 -8.79 35.66 4.31
CA LEU A 271 -9.84 34.95 3.57
C LEU A 271 -10.52 35.86 2.53
N LEU A 272 -10.95 37.05 2.95
CA LEU A 272 -11.64 37.97 2.05
C LEU A 272 -10.78 38.35 0.83
N THR A 273 -9.51 38.63 1.04
CA THR A 273 -8.63 39.15 -0.02
C THR A 273 -8.09 38.03 -0.89
N ASN A 274 -7.53 36.97 -0.28
CA ASN A 274 -6.78 35.94 -0.99
C ASN A 274 -7.65 34.78 -1.46
N ILE A 275 -8.85 34.57 -0.90
CA ILE A 275 -9.77 33.50 -1.31
C ILE A 275 -11.02 34.07 -1.98
N MET A 276 -11.72 35.00 -1.34
CA MET A 276 -12.95 35.57 -1.90
C MET A 276 -12.70 36.68 -2.93
N GLY A 277 -11.44 37.07 -3.17
CA GLY A 277 -11.13 38.08 -4.19
C GLY A 277 -11.63 39.49 -3.89
N LYS A 278 -11.88 39.83 -2.62
CA LYS A 278 -12.17 41.23 -2.22
C LYS A 278 -11.00 42.11 -2.66
N PRO A 279 -11.25 43.18 -3.44
CA PRO A 279 -10.18 44.04 -3.92
C PRO A 279 -9.36 44.64 -2.75
N PRO A 280 -8.02 44.56 -2.77
CA PRO A 280 -7.19 45.16 -1.72
C PRO A 280 -7.45 46.66 -1.53
N SER A 281 -7.82 47.38 -2.59
CA SER A 281 -8.18 48.80 -2.52
C SER A 281 -9.36 49.06 -1.58
N GLU A 282 -10.43 48.25 -1.67
CA GLU A 282 -11.59 48.37 -0.77
C GLU A 282 -11.20 48.07 0.68
N LEU A 283 -10.33 47.07 0.89
CA LEU A 283 -9.80 46.78 2.20
C LEU A 283 -9.03 47.99 2.77
N PHE A 284 -8.15 48.59 1.97
CA PHE A 284 -7.34 49.74 2.42
C PHE A 284 -8.19 50.98 2.69
N ASP A 285 -9.22 51.25 1.89
CA ASP A 285 -10.18 52.32 2.14
C ASP A 285 -10.91 52.14 3.49
N GLU A 286 -11.22 50.90 3.87
CA GLU A 286 -11.77 50.58 5.20
C GLU A 286 -10.78 50.83 6.34
N PHE A 287 -9.47 50.69 6.10
CA PHE A 287 -8.44 51.03 7.07
C PHE A 287 -8.18 52.55 7.17
N GLU A 288 -8.39 53.29 6.08
CA GLU A 288 -8.26 54.74 6.02
C GLU A 288 -9.54 55.48 6.46
N GLY A 289 -10.62 54.76 6.75
CA GLY A 289 -11.90 55.34 7.17
C GLY A 289 -12.70 55.96 6.03
N LYS A 290 -12.30 55.70 4.77
CA LYS A 290 -12.95 56.19 3.55
C LYS A 290 -14.10 55.28 3.14
N LYS A 291 -15.06 55.02 4.02
CA LYS A 291 -16.33 54.43 3.56
C LYS A 291 -17.20 55.53 2.97
N ILE A 292 -17.47 55.43 1.67
CA ILE A 292 -18.60 56.12 1.04
C ILE A 292 -19.84 55.52 1.72
N PRO A 293 -20.63 56.31 2.47
CA PRO A 293 -21.84 55.79 3.07
C PRO A 293 -22.75 55.39 1.93
N ASP A 294 -23.04 54.09 1.83
CA ASP A 294 -24.13 53.64 1.01
C ASP A 294 -25.38 54.34 1.56
N LYS A 295 -26.06 55.14 0.73
CA LYS A 295 -27.09 56.13 1.16
C LYS A 295 -28.29 55.52 1.92
N PHE A 296 -28.30 54.21 2.17
CA PHE A 296 -29.45 53.45 2.63
C PHE A 296 -29.28 52.53 3.84
N LYS A 297 -28.12 52.38 4.52
CA LYS A 297 -28.05 51.46 5.69
C LYS A 297 -27.13 51.89 6.84
N SER A 298 -27.78 52.19 7.98
CA SER A 298 -27.38 51.90 9.39
C SER A 298 -26.02 52.41 9.88
N SER A 299 -25.80 52.40 11.20
CA SER A 299 -24.62 52.92 11.92
C SER A 299 -23.27 52.26 11.60
N GLY A 300 -23.19 51.39 10.58
CA GLY A 300 -22.02 50.60 10.24
C GLY A 300 -21.67 49.54 11.30
N ASP A 301 -20.91 48.52 10.88
CA ASP A 301 -20.24 47.56 11.77
C ASP A 301 -18.75 47.50 11.37
N VAL A 302 -17.91 46.99 12.26
CA VAL A 302 -16.45 46.91 12.07
C VAL A 302 -16.09 46.04 10.87
N LYS A 303 -14.98 46.37 10.20
CA LYS A 303 -14.52 45.77 8.92
C LYS A 303 -14.47 44.24 8.89
N TYR A 304 -14.28 43.60 10.05
CA TYR A 304 -14.25 42.15 10.20
C TYR A 304 -15.62 41.51 10.51
N HIS A 305 -16.74 42.23 10.40
CA HIS A 305 -18.11 41.68 10.52
C HIS A 305 -18.93 41.77 9.22
N MET A 306 -18.53 42.61 8.26
CA MET A 306 -19.27 42.86 7.03
C MET A 306 -19.17 41.68 6.06
N GLY A 307 -20.28 40.98 5.78
CA GLY A 307 -20.33 39.89 4.80
C GLY A 307 -19.82 40.30 3.40
N PHE A 308 -19.36 39.33 2.63
CA PHE A 308 -18.86 39.51 1.27
C PHE A 308 -19.37 38.35 0.41
N SER A 309 -19.53 38.58 -0.89
CA SER A 309 -19.98 37.59 -1.86
C SER A 309 -19.20 37.78 -3.15
N SER A 310 -18.80 36.68 -3.76
CA SER A 310 -17.98 36.65 -4.98
C SER A 310 -18.17 35.32 -5.68
N ASP A 311 -18.04 35.32 -7.00
CA ASP A 311 -17.97 34.09 -7.79
C ASP A 311 -16.49 33.68 -7.90
N ILE A 312 -16.19 32.42 -7.60
CA ILE A 312 -14.85 31.84 -7.65
C ILE A 312 -14.80 30.82 -8.78
N GLU A 313 -13.78 30.92 -9.63
CA GLU A 313 -13.57 29.94 -10.70
C GLU A 313 -13.04 28.62 -10.13
N THR A 314 -13.70 27.52 -10.47
CA THR A 314 -13.32 26.16 -10.09
C THR A 314 -13.34 25.24 -11.32
N PRO A 315 -12.73 24.03 -11.26
CA PRO A 315 -12.79 23.07 -12.37
C PRO A 315 -14.20 22.68 -12.82
N GLY A 316 -15.19 22.79 -11.93
CA GLY A 316 -16.60 22.50 -12.23
C GLY A 316 -17.40 23.69 -12.77
N GLY A 317 -16.76 24.86 -12.93
CA GLY A 317 -17.41 26.13 -13.26
C GLY A 317 -17.31 27.13 -12.11
N PHE A 318 -18.10 28.20 -12.17
CA PHE A 318 -18.15 29.19 -11.08
C PHE A 318 -18.92 28.66 -9.87
N THR A 319 -18.37 28.85 -8.68
CA THR A 319 -18.94 28.51 -7.37
C THR A 319 -18.90 29.73 -6.45
#